data_AF-A0A9E7EYH7-F1
#
_entry.id   AF-A0A9E7EYH7-F1
#
_cell.length_a   1.000
_cell.length_b   1.000
_cell.length_c   1.000
_cell.angle_alpha   90.00
_cell.angle_beta   90.00
_cell.angle_gamma   90.00
#
_symmetry.space_group_name_H-M   'P 1'
#
loop_
_entity.id
_entity.type
_entity.pdbx_description
1 polymer ?
#
loop_
_entity_poly.entity_id
_entity_poly.type
_entity_poly.pdbx_seq_one_letter_code
_entity_poly.pdbx_strand_id
1 'polypeptide(L)'
;MRRAMRLGPSAWALFSRLLSTSPPRLKNLRYHYRARALAEAQRFLTDYLHCTGSLPFSHAESIASNSPFTLSDLVSQLPLPPDAVAADVKVALGRFLAYRPINEFEFFFESIGLPPSSSPAAASYRSIFLSDETRLLASVSALVHFGFPWTKLGLLYREEPSIFSSGPDCLVARLRALEARGFYRVCVIGICLAFPSALSADAEPGGEMDLLFRDLKTVFVDFSLAGCVTENDVDVFLQVSRRIRVFYDLGSRKGTMGELMGRNREIFVTVDEAVIAKKLKYLINLGMEEQKVGPFILGCPDLLGFDLENPSVAMPEYLNHVGLDKNEVTSLSQRYPYVMGKNKLGNLPGMMRAMDLHSWFLSRILDGNYHYLSSSFVSAAPHDTAIESGFLQALDRVKRLKMEQFVDNKLEFLLGIGFGENEITVRMLSLINGTKNHLQERFDRLLGMGIEYSMLCRMVSGTPKLLNRSNGMLQKKN
;
A
#
# COMPACT_ATOMS: atom_id res chain seq x y z
N MET A 1 4.78 -25.48 -5.54
CA MET A 1 3.46 -24.82 -5.49
C MET A 1 3.63 -23.39 -4.97
N ARG A 2 3.78 -22.41 -5.87
CA ARG A 2 3.95 -20.99 -5.53
C ARG A 2 2.57 -20.33 -5.51
N ARG A 3 2.08 -19.93 -4.33
CA ARG A 3 0.87 -19.12 -4.21
C ARG A 3 1.27 -17.68 -4.55
N ALA A 4 0.82 -17.18 -5.70
CA ALA A 4 0.93 -15.77 -6.03
C ALA A 4 0.17 -14.95 -4.97
N MET A 5 0.90 -14.25 -4.11
CA MET A 5 0.34 -13.21 -3.24
C MET A 5 -0.22 -12.12 -4.16
N ARG A 6 -1.54 -12.05 -4.24
CA ARG A 6 -2.22 -10.88 -4.83
C ARG A 6 -1.97 -9.72 -3.88
N LEU A 7 -1.06 -8.83 -4.27
CA LEU A 7 -0.92 -7.52 -3.64
C LEU A 7 -2.23 -6.75 -3.87
N GLY A 8 -3.07 -6.69 -2.85
CA GLY A 8 -4.22 -5.79 -2.80
C GLY A 8 -3.76 -4.32 -2.81
N PRO A 9 -4.68 -3.36 -3.03
CA PRO A 9 -4.34 -1.95 -3.05
C PRO A 9 -3.56 -1.55 -1.78
N SER A 10 -2.51 -0.77 -1.97
CA SER A 10 -1.58 -0.33 -0.91
C SER A 10 -2.36 0.09 0.34
N ALA A 11 -1.94 -0.40 1.52
CA ALA A 11 -2.53 -0.06 2.82
C ALA A 11 -2.75 1.47 2.99
N TRP A 12 -1.89 2.27 2.36
CA TRP A 12 -1.98 3.73 2.28
C TRP A 12 -3.26 4.29 1.65
N ALA A 13 -3.82 3.67 0.59
CA ALA A 13 -5.03 4.13 -0.07
C ALA A 13 -6.29 3.95 0.80
N LEU A 14 -6.22 3.06 1.79
CA LEU A 14 -7.25 2.90 2.81
C LEU A 14 -6.99 3.84 3.99
N PHE A 15 -5.73 3.97 4.45
CA PHE A 15 -5.37 4.87 5.56
C PHE A 15 -5.65 6.35 5.29
N SER A 16 -5.37 6.86 4.09
CA SER A 16 -5.65 8.26 3.75
C SER A 16 -7.14 8.57 3.56
N ARG A 17 -7.95 7.56 3.21
CA ARG A 17 -9.42 7.69 3.11
C ARG A 17 -10.12 7.64 4.47
N LEU A 18 -9.52 6.99 5.47
CA LEU A 18 -10.13 6.74 6.78
C LEU A 18 -10.18 7.99 7.71
N LEU A 19 -9.31 8.97 7.48
CA LEU A 19 -9.33 10.26 8.20
C LEU A 19 -10.20 11.33 7.50
N SER A 20 -10.75 11.03 6.30
CA SER A 20 -11.46 12.02 5.47
C SER A 20 -13.00 11.86 5.50
N THR A 21 -13.54 10.81 6.10
CA THR A 21 -14.99 10.65 6.22
C THR A 21 -15.46 11.31 7.51
N SER A 22 -16.29 12.34 7.44
CA SER A 22 -16.96 12.86 8.63
C SER A 22 -18.04 11.88 9.11
N PRO A 23 -18.28 11.74 10.42
CA PRO A 23 -19.43 10.99 10.94
C PRO A 23 -20.75 11.42 10.27
N PRO A 24 -21.74 10.52 10.17
CA PRO A 24 -23.03 10.85 9.57
C PRO A 24 -23.67 12.07 10.24
N ARG A 25 -24.26 12.96 9.42
CA ARG A 25 -24.91 14.17 9.94
C ARG A 25 -26.19 13.80 10.69
N LEU A 26 -26.23 14.12 11.99
CA LEU A 26 -27.41 13.93 12.87
C LEU A 26 -28.56 14.89 12.49
N LYS A 27 -29.33 14.55 11.46
CA LYS A 27 -30.46 15.37 10.97
C LYS A 27 -31.62 15.45 11.97
N ASN A 28 -31.74 14.48 12.86
CA ASN A 28 -32.72 14.41 13.95
C ASN A 28 -32.41 15.35 15.13
N LEU A 29 -31.27 16.06 15.11
CA LEU A 29 -30.85 16.98 16.17
C LEU A 29 -30.43 18.35 15.61
N ARG A 30 -30.78 19.41 16.36
CA ARG A 30 -30.30 20.77 16.08
C ARG A 30 -28.77 20.83 16.24
N TYR A 31 -28.11 21.55 15.34
CA TYR A 31 -26.64 21.58 15.24
C TYR A 31 -25.93 21.88 16.59
N HIS A 32 -26.42 22.84 17.37
CA HIS A 32 -25.80 23.26 18.63
C HIS A 32 -25.90 22.23 19.77
N TYR A 33 -26.81 21.25 19.68
CA TYR A 33 -26.94 20.19 20.68
C TYR A 33 -26.21 18.90 20.31
N ARG A 34 -25.76 18.75 19.05
CA ARG A 34 -25.15 17.50 18.56
C ARG A 34 -23.95 17.03 19.37
N ALA A 35 -23.03 17.94 19.71
CA ALA A 35 -21.84 17.59 20.48
C ALA A 35 -22.19 17.09 21.90
N ARG A 36 -23.13 17.77 22.58
CA ARG A 36 -23.60 17.35 23.92
C ARG A 36 -24.38 16.04 23.86
N ALA A 37 -25.21 15.86 22.84
CA ALA A 37 -25.96 14.63 22.60
C ALA A 37 -25.03 13.44 22.37
N LEU A 38 -23.98 13.60 21.56
CA LEU A 38 -22.99 12.55 21.32
C LEU A 38 -22.17 12.23 22.57
N ALA A 39 -21.78 13.24 23.35
CA ALA A 39 -21.10 13.02 24.63
C ALA A 39 -22.00 12.25 25.63
N GLU A 40 -23.29 12.56 25.69
CA GLU A 40 -24.24 11.83 26.54
C GLU A 40 -24.49 10.40 26.04
N ALA A 41 -24.58 10.21 24.72
CA ALA A 41 -24.71 8.90 24.10
C ALA A 41 -23.47 8.03 24.34
N GLN A 42 -22.27 8.62 24.30
CA GLN A 42 -21.01 7.93 24.60
C GLN A 42 -20.95 7.46 26.06
N ARG A 43 -21.36 8.32 27.01
CA ARG A 43 -21.46 7.94 28.43
C ARG A 43 -22.46 6.81 28.63
N PHE A 44 -23.64 6.93 28.04
CA PHE A 44 -24.67 5.90 28.10
C PHE A 44 -24.18 4.57 27.50
N LEU A 45 -23.47 4.61 26.37
CA LEU A 45 -22.87 3.41 25.76
C LEU A 45 -21.80 2.79 26.67
N THR A 46 -20.97 3.60 27.31
CA THR A 46 -19.97 3.13 28.28
C THR A 46 -20.63 2.38 29.42
N ASP A 47 -21.68 2.97 30.03
CA ASP A 47 -22.46 2.35 31.09
C ASP A 47 -23.14 1.07 30.61
N TYR A 48 -23.70 1.07 29.40
CA TYR A 48 -24.33 -0.11 28.80
C TYR A 48 -23.35 -1.26 28.62
N LEU A 49 -22.19 -1.01 27.99
CA LEU A 49 -21.16 -2.02 27.73
C LEU A 49 -20.57 -2.57 29.05
N HIS A 50 -20.43 -1.73 30.07
CA HIS A 50 -19.92 -2.15 31.37
C HIS A 50 -20.97 -2.92 32.20
N CYS A 51 -22.13 -2.32 32.43
CA CYS A 51 -23.14 -2.84 33.34
C CYS A 51 -23.98 -3.97 32.73
N THR A 52 -24.33 -3.85 31.44
CA THR A 52 -25.14 -4.85 30.72
C THR A 52 -24.25 -5.83 29.98
N GLY A 53 -23.26 -5.32 29.22
CA GLY A 53 -22.32 -6.13 28.44
C GLY A 53 -21.24 -6.81 29.28
N SER A 54 -21.15 -6.52 30.59
CA SER A 54 -20.17 -7.12 31.51
C SER A 54 -18.71 -6.94 31.09
N LEU A 55 -18.40 -5.89 30.30
CA LEU A 55 -17.04 -5.59 29.89
C LEU A 55 -16.28 -4.85 31.01
N PRO A 56 -14.94 -4.99 31.11
CA PRO A 56 -14.14 -4.12 31.96
C PRO A 56 -14.41 -2.65 31.64
N PHE A 57 -14.53 -1.79 32.67
CA PHE A 57 -14.88 -0.38 32.47
C PHE A 57 -13.93 0.33 31.51
N SER A 58 -12.61 0.07 31.62
CA SER A 58 -11.59 0.64 30.73
C SER A 58 -11.80 0.23 29.26
N HIS A 59 -12.28 -0.99 29.00
CA HIS A 59 -12.60 -1.45 27.66
C HIS A 59 -13.87 -0.79 27.15
N ALA A 60 -14.93 -0.74 27.97
CA ALA A 60 -16.18 -0.07 27.62
C ALA A 60 -15.96 1.40 27.28
N GLU A 61 -15.15 2.11 28.08
CA GLU A 61 -14.79 3.51 27.84
C GLU A 61 -13.98 3.67 26.55
N SER A 62 -13.00 2.77 26.31
CA SER A 62 -12.19 2.80 25.08
C SER A 62 -13.02 2.51 23.83
N ILE A 63 -13.95 1.57 23.90
CA ILE A 63 -14.87 1.26 22.80
C ILE A 63 -15.72 2.48 22.49
N ALA A 64 -16.45 3.00 23.49
CA ALA A 64 -17.37 4.11 23.30
C ALA A 64 -16.68 5.39 22.81
N SER A 65 -15.46 5.67 23.31
CA SER A 65 -14.71 6.88 22.97
C SER A 65 -14.11 6.85 21.56
N ASN A 66 -13.86 5.66 21.00
CA ASN A 66 -13.20 5.50 19.71
C ASN A 66 -14.13 5.00 18.59
N SER A 67 -15.46 5.00 18.80
CA SER A 67 -16.46 4.55 17.83
C SER A 67 -17.44 5.66 17.37
N PRO A 68 -16.98 6.85 16.93
CA PRO A 68 -17.86 7.98 16.62
C PRO A 68 -18.82 7.75 15.44
N PHE A 69 -18.48 6.93 14.45
CA PHE A 69 -19.32 6.65 13.29
C PHE A 69 -20.51 5.76 13.66
N THR A 70 -20.26 4.62 14.30
CA THR A 70 -21.29 3.68 14.75
C THR A 70 -22.16 4.33 15.82
N LEU A 71 -21.58 5.11 16.74
CA LEU A 71 -22.35 5.88 17.72
C LEU A 71 -23.25 6.93 17.08
N SER A 72 -22.73 7.68 16.08
CA SER A 72 -23.55 8.66 15.36
C SER A 72 -24.65 8.00 14.54
N ASP A 73 -24.39 6.84 13.95
CA ASP A 73 -25.39 6.06 13.22
C ASP A 73 -26.51 5.62 14.16
N LEU A 74 -26.17 5.03 15.31
CA LEU A 74 -27.13 4.66 16.35
C LEU A 74 -27.99 5.85 16.79
N VAL A 75 -27.36 6.99 17.10
CA VAL A 75 -28.07 8.20 17.52
C VAL A 75 -28.98 8.73 16.41
N SER A 76 -28.61 8.59 15.14
CA SER A 76 -29.43 9.07 14.02
C SER A 76 -30.74 8.28 13.84
N GLN A 77 -30.75 7.02 14.29
CA GLN A 77 -31.92 6.13 14.22
C GLN A 77 -32.90 6.33 15.39
N LEU A 78 -32.52 7.12 16.41
CA LEU A 78 -33.36 7.33 17.59
C LEU A 78 -34.61 8.16 17.25
N PRO A 79 -35.81 7.73 17.70
CA PRO A 79 -37.01 8.54 17.62
C PRO A 79 -36.93 9.66 18.66
N LEU A 80 -36.53 10.86 18.22
CA LEU A 80 -36.38 12.04 19.06
C LEU A 80 -37.45 13.10 18.75
N PRO A 81 -37.94 13.84 19.76
CA PRO A 81 -38.86 14.96 19.54
C PRO A 81 -38.18 16.11 18.76
N PRO A 82 -38.95 16.99 18.09
CA PRO A 82 -38.42 18.08 17.26
C PRO A 82 -37.47 19.06 17.99
N ASP A 83 -37.66 19.20 19.31
CA ASP A 83 -36.89 20.08 20.19
C ASP A 83 -36.00 19.31 21.18
N ALA A 84 -35.61 18.08 20.83
CA ALA A 84 -34.82 17.21 21.70
C ALA A 84 -33.54 17.85 22.22
N VAL A 85 -33.34 17.75 23.54
CA VAL A 85 -32.11 18.11 24.25
C VAL A 85 -31.28 16.85 24.58
N ALA A 86 -30.06 17.04 25.09
CA ALA A 86 -29.17 15.91 25.40
C ALA A 86 -29.78 14.89 26.38
N ALA A 87 -30.60 15.33 27.34
CA ALA A 87 -31.29 14.43 28.28
C ALA A 87 -32.29 13.49 27.57
N ASP A 88 -32.94 13.96 26.50
CA ASP A 88 -33.89 13.15 25.72
C ASP A 88 -33.18 12.01 24.99
N VAL A 89 -31.91 12.21 24.61
CA VAL A 89 -31.07 11.19 23.97
C VAL A 89 -30.80 10.04 24.94
N LYS A 90 -30.48 10.34 26.21
CA LYS A 90 -30.28 9.31 27.24
C LYS A 90 -31.55 8.47 27.44
N VAL A 91 -32.70 9.12 27.55
CA VAL A 91 -34.00 8.44 27.72
C VAL A 91 -34.36 7.61 26.49
N ALA A 92 -34.15 8.16 25.29
CA ALA A 92 -34.41 7.47 24.03
C ALA A 92 -33.50 6.25 23.86
N LEU A 93 -32.21 6.36 24.17
CA LEU A 93 -31.26 5.24 24.18
C LEU A 93 -31.67 4.15 25.16
N GLY A 94 -32.04 4.52 26.40
CA GLY A 94 -32.53 3.58 27.40
C GLY A 94 -33.74 2.78 26.90
N ARG A 95 -34.72 3.44 26.29
CA ARG A 95 -35.88 2.77 25.69
C ARG A 95 -35.51 1.93 24.47
N PHE A 96 -34.65 2.44 23.60
CA PHE A 96 -34.28 1.77 22.36
C PHE A 96 -33.51 0.46 22.65
N LEU A 97 -32.50 0.51 23.53
CA LEU A 97 -31.68 -0.65 23.86
C LEU A 97 -32.38 -1.67 24.77
N ALA A 98 -33.40 -1.26 25.52
CA ALA A 98 -34.20 -2.21 26.32
C ALA A 98 -34.89 -3.27 25.45
N TYR A 99 -35.22 -2.96 24.19
CA TYR A 99 -35.91 -3.88 23.28
C TYR A 99 -35.05 -4.30 22.08
N ARG A 100 -33.89 -3.66 21.87
CA ARG A 100 -32.99 -3.90 20.73
C ARG A 100 -31.52 -3.85 21.20
N PRO A 101 -30.93 -4.98 21.62
CA PRO A 101 -29.50 -5.01 21.93
C PRO A 101 -28.68 -4.62 20.70
N ILE A 102 -27.59 -3.89 20.93
CA ILE A 102 -26.67 -3.48 19.87
C ILE A 102 -25.70 -4.61 19.52
N ASN A 103 -25.17 -4.56 18.31
CA ASN A 103 -24.03 -5.38 17.92
C ASN A 103 -22.74 -4.76 18.46
N GLU A 104 -22.25 -5.26 19.59
CA GLU A 104 -21.07 -4.70 20.27
C GLU A 104 -19.80 -4.80 19.41
N PHE A 105 -19.73 -5.76 18.48
CA PHE A 105 -18.61 -5.92 17.56
C PHE A 105 -18.46 -4.76 16.57
N GLU A 106 -19.56 -4.09 16.17
CA GLU A 106 -19.49 -2.92 15.28
C GLU A 106 -18.74 -1.78 15.97
N PHE A 107 -19.10 -1.51 17.23
CA PHE A 107 -18.43 -0.53 18.06
C PHE A 107 -16.97 -0.93 18.34
N PHE A 108 -16.72 -2.18 18.69
CA PHE A 108 -15.36 -2.66 18.99
C PHE A 108 -14.44 -2.55 17.78
N PHE A 109 -14.84 -3.02 16.59
CA PHE A 109 -13.98 -2.97 15.41
C PHE A 109 -13.68 -1.54 14.98
N GLU A 110 -14.66 -0.65 15.02
CA GLU A 110 -14.39 0.77 14.79
C GLU A 110 -13.40 1.31 15.82
N SER A 111 -13.61 0.99 17.11
CA SER A 111 -12.79 1.51 18.20
C SER A 111 -11.31 1.14 18.11
N ILE A 112 -11.00 -0.04 17.57
CA ILE A 112 -9.62 -0.49 17.37
C ILE A 112 -9.01 -0.01 16.04
N GLY A 113 -9.73 0.82 15.28
CA GLY A 113 -9.25 1.43 14.04
C GLY A 113 -9.58 0.65 12.76
N LEU A 114 -10.56 -0.27 12.78
CA LEU A 114 -11.04 -0.92 11.57
C LEU A 114 -12.22 -0.14 10.94
N PRO A 115 -12.35 -0.13 9.60
CA PRO A 115 -13.47 0.55 8.95
C PRO A 115 -14.82 -0.10 9.30
N PRO A 116 -15.91 0.68 9.47
CA PRO A 116 -17.26 0.15 9.73
C PRO A 116 -17.73 -0.84 8.63
N SER A 117 -17.29 -0.63 7.39
CA SER A 117 -17.63 -1.46 6.22
C SER A 117 -16.70 -2.65 6.00
N SER A 118 -15.60 -2.76 6.75
CA SER A 118 -14.62 -3.84 6.63
C SER A 118 -14.88 -4.96 7.62
N SER A 119 -16.15 -5.21 7.94
CA SER A 119 -16.57 -6.34 8.76
C SER A 119 -17.09 -7.49 7.88
N PRO A 120 -16.22 -8.29 7.21
CA PRO A 120 -16.60 -9.64 6.83
C PRO A 120 -16.71 -10.55 8.07
N ALA A 121 -16.26 -10.08 9.25
CA ALA A 121 -16.25 -10.83 10.51
C ALA A 121 -17.54 -10.73 11.34
N ALA A 122 -18.39 -9.70 11.17
CA ALA A 122 -19.70 -9.67 11.82
C ALA A 122 -20.58 -10.88 11.44
N ALA A 123 -20.33 -11.50 10.28
CA ALA A 123 -20.99 -12.74 9.86
C ALA A 123 -20.38 -14.02 10.48
N SER A 124 -19.19 -13.94 11.10
CA SER A 124 -18.46 -15.08 11.67
C SER A 124 -18.72 -15.28 13.16
N TYR A 125 -19.05 -14.21 13.89
CA TYR A 125 -19.47 -14.30 15.29
C TYR A 125 -20.94 -14.71 15.35
N ARG A 126 -21.22 -15.73 16.17
CA ARG A 126 -22.59 -16.22 16.37
C ARG A 126 -23.39 -15.34 17.33
N SER A 127 -22.69 -14.54 18.14
CA SER A 127 -23.26 -13.62 19.12
C SER A 127 -22.97 -12.17 18.75
N ILE A 128 -23.82 -11.28 19.25
CA ILE A 128 -23.69 -9.83 19.14
C ILE A 128 -22.97 -9.21 20.36
N PHE A 129 -22.70 -10.01 21.40
CA PHE A 129 -22.07 -9.58 22.65
C PHE A 129 -20.60 -9.98 22.70
N LEU A 130 -19.72 -9.04 23.07
CA LEU A 130 -18.27 -9.28 23.19
C LEU A 130 -17.93 -10.14 24.39
N SER A 131 -18.77 -10.14 25.44
CA SER A 131 -18.60 -10.97 26.63
C SER A 131 -18.51 -12.47 26.33
N ASP A 132 -19.15 -12.89 25.23
CA ASP A 132 -19.16 -14.29 24.80
C ASP A 132 -17.80 -14.70 24.21
N GLU A 133 -17.00 -13.74 23.74
CA GLU A 133 -15.67 -13.96 23.16
C GLU A 133 -14.56 -13.69 24.21
N THR A 134 -14.56 -14.50 25.26
CA THR A 134 -13.61 -14.37 26.39
C THR A 134 -12.13 -14.36 25.96
N ARG A 135 -11.74 -15.14 24.94
CA ARG A 135 -10.35 -15.18 24.44
C ARG A 135 -9.95 -13.90 23.72
N LEU A 136 -10.86 -13.32 22.93
CA LEU A 136 -10.68 -12.03 22.28
C LEU A 136 -10.41 -10.95 23.33
N LEU A 137 -11.28 -10.85 24.33
CA LEU A 137 -11.15 -9.87 25.41
C LEU A 137 -9.88 -10.07 26.25
N ALA A 138 -9.51 -11.31 26.54
CA ALA A 138 -8.26 -11.61 27.25
C ALA A 138 -7.02 -11.21 26.45
N SER A 139 -7.01 -11.45 25.14
CA SER A 139 -5.92 -11.05 24.25
C SER A 139 -5.82 -9.53 24.10
N VAL A 140 -6.95 -8.85 23.93
CA VAL A 140 -7.02 -7.37 23.94
C VAL A 140 -6.48 -6.83 25.26
N SER A 141 -6.90 -7.40 26.38
CA SER A 141 -6.38 -7.02 27.71
C SER A 141 -4.87 -7.16 27.75
N ALA A 142 -4.32 -8.32 27.37
CA ALA A 142 -2.88 -8.57 27.39
C ALA A 142 -2.09 -7.54 26.56
N LEU A 143 -2.56 -7.20 25.35
CA LEU A 143 -1.94 -6.21 24.48
C LEU A 143 -1.98 -4.81 25.08
N VAL A 144 -3.15 -4.37 25.57
CA VAL A 144 -3.31 -3.04 26.17
C VAL A 144 -2.47 -2.91 27.44
N HIS A 145 -2.46 -3.91 28.32
CA HIS A 145 -1.63 -3.92 29.52
C HIS A 145 -0.13 -3.91 29.21
N PHE A 146 0.28 -4.50 28.08
CA PHE A 146 1.68 -4.39 27.63
C PHE A 146 2.02 -2.98 27.12
N GLY A 147 1.03 -2.22 26.64
CA GLY A 147 1.17 -0.83 26.19
C GLY A 147 0.78 -0.58 24.74
N PHE A 148 0.15 -1.55 24.05
CA PHE A 148 -0.33 -1.33 22.69
C PHE A 148 -1.44 -0.25 22.68
N PRO A 149 -1.36 0.75 21.79
CA PRO A 149 -2.43 1.74 21.66
C PRO A 149 -3.74 1.07 21.19
N TRP A 150 -4.83 1.33 21.90
CA TRP A 150 -6.15 0.75 21.63
C TRP A 150 -6.57 0.90 20.15
N THR A 151 -6.45 2.12 19.62
CA THR A 151 -6.84 2.50 18.24
C THR A 151 -5.97 1.89 17.16
N LYS A 152 -4.91 1.15 17.52
CA LYS A 152 -4.00 0.47 16.59
C LYS A 152 -4.14 -1.05 16.61
N LEU A 153 -4.93 -1.62 17.52
CA LEU A 153 -5.13 -3.07 17.59
C LEU A 153 -5.75 -3.65 16.31
N GLY A 154 -6.51 -2.84 15.56
CA GLY A 154 -7.06 -3.20 14.25
C GLY A 154 -5.99 -3.54 13.21
N LEU A 155 -4.76 -3.00 13.34
CA LEU A 155 -3.63 -3.38 12.48
C LEU A 155 -3.28 -4.86 12.64
N LEU A 156 -3.26 -5.34 13.89
CA LEU A 156 -3.00 -6.73 14.22
C LEU A 156 -4.16 -7.61 13.73
N TYR A 157 -5.40 -7.22 14.08
CA TYR A 157 -6.57 -8.03 13.77
C TYR A 157 -6.76 -8.22 12.26
N ARG A 158 -6.50 -7.17 11.46
CA ARG A 158 -6.67 -7.21 10.01
C ARG A 158 -5.73 -8.19 9.32
N GLU A 159 -4.48 -8.26 9.77
CA GLU A 159 -3.45 -9.07 9.11
C GLU A 159 -3.35 -10.46 9.73
N GLU A 160 -3.56 -10.57 11.04
CA GLU A 160 -3.41 -11.82 11.78
C GLU A 160 -4.48 -11.95 12.88
N PRO A 161 -5.74 -12.29 12.52
CA PRO A 161 -6.82 -12.46 13.50
C PRO A 161 -6.53 -13.52 14.57
N SER A 162 -5.66 -14.49 14.26
CA SER A 162 -5.29 -15.59 15.17
C SER A 162 -4.64 -15.13 16.47
N ILE A 163 -4.01 -13.94 16.48
CA ILE A 163 -3.46 -13.30 17.69
C ILE A 163 -4.54 -13.16 18.78
N PHE A 164 -5.76 -12.81 18.37
CA PHE A 164 -6.87 -12.56 19.30
C PHE A 164 -7.57 -13.83 19.79
N SER A 165 -7.28 -14.96 19.16
CA SER A 165 -7.72 -16.29 19.59
C SER A 165 -6.65 -17.03 20.40
N SER A 166 -5.46 -16.44 20.54
CA SER A 166 -4.33 -17.01 21.28
C SER A 166 -4.53 -16.88 22.79
N GLY A 167 -3.83 -17.70 23.57
CA GLY A 167 -3.84 -17.56 25.03
C GLY A 167 -3.11 -16.28 25.46
N PRO A 168 -3.65 -15.49 26.41
CA PRO A 168 -3.02 -14.24 26.85
C PRO A 168 -1.61 -14.45 27.40
N ASP A 169 -1.38 -15.56 28.12
CA ASP A 169 -0.06 -15.88 28.69
C ASP A 169 0.98 -16.14 27.60
N CYS A 170 0.60 -16.85 26.52
CA CYS A 170 1.47 -17.08 25.37
C CYS A 170 1.86 -15.76 24.70
N LEU A 171 0.90 -14.85 24.56
CA LEU A 171 1.13 -13.54 23.95
C LEU A 171 2.06 -12.66 24.79
N VAL A 172 1.85 -12.63 26.12
CA VAL A 172 2.74 -11.91 27.04
C VAL A 172 4.13 -12.53 27.04
N ALA A 173 4.26 -13.85 27.13
CA ALA A 173 5.55 -14.54 27.06
C ALA A 173 6.30 -14.21 25.76
N ARG A 174 5.58 -14.17 24.63
CA ARG A 174 6.14 -13.80 23.33
C ARG A 174 6.69 -12.38 23.31
N LEU A 175 5.91 -11.42 23.81
CA LEU A 175 6.33 -10.02 23.91
C LEU A 175 7.56 -9.84 24.81
N ARG A 176 7.60 -10.57 25.94
CA ARG A 176 8.77 -10.59 26.84
C ARG A 176 10.00 -11.22 26.19
N ALA A 177 9.83 -12.26 25.39
CA ALA A 177 10.92 -12.85 24.63
C ALA A 177 11.51 -11.88 23.60
N LEU A 178 10.69 -10.99 23.02
CA LEU A 178 11.19 -9.91 22.16
C LEU A 178 11.95 -8.86 22.97
N GLU A 179 11.44 -8.39 24.10
CA GLU A 179 12.18 -7.48 25.01
C GLU A 179 13.55 -8.08 25.40
N ALA A 180 13.60 -9.39 25.67
CA ALA A 180 14.83 -10.09 26.03
C ALA A 180 15.89 -10.12 24.91
N ARG A 181 15.53 -9.82 23.65
CA ARG A 181 16.49 -9.65 22.53
C ARG A 181 17.19 -8.29 22.55
N GLY A 182 16.84 -7.39 23.48
CA GLY A 182 17.42 -6.06 23.66
C GLY A 182 16.55 -4.91 23.11
N PHE A 183 15.37 -5.21 22.57
CA PHE A 183 14.46 -4.17 22.10
C PHE A 183 13.77 -3.46 23.27
N TYR A 184 13.69 -2.14 23.20
CA TYR A 184 12.85 -1.36 24.12
C TYR A 184 11.37 -1.70 23.90
N ARG A 185 10.56 -1.63 24.96
CA ARG A 185 9.12 -1.95 24.90
C ARG A 185 8.37 -1.24 23.78
N VAL A 186 8.58 0.07 23.63
CA VAL A 186 7.92 0.88 22.59
C VAL A 186 8.34 0.42 21.19
N CYS A 187 9.60 0.04 21.01
CA CYS A 187 10.11 -0.55 19.78
C CYS A 187 9.47 -1.92 19.50
N VAL A 188 9.33 -2.79 20.50
CA VAL A 188 8.61 -4.07 20.37
C VAL A 188 7.17 -3.83 19.89
N ILE A 189 6.46 -2.88 20.49
CA ILE A 189 5.08 -2.53 20.09
C ILE A 189 5.06 -2.07 18.62
N GLY A 190 5.93 -1.14 18.24
CA GLY A 190 6.03 -0.63 16.86
C GLY A 190 6.37 -1.72 15.84
N ILE A 191 7.31 -2.62 16.17
CA ILE A 191 7.66 -3.78 15.34
C ILE A 191 6.47 -4.71 15.19
N CYS A 192 5.78 -5.08 16.27
CA CYS A 192 4.64 -6.00 16.20
C CYS A 192 3.45 -5.40 15.44
N LEU A 193 3.21 -4.09 15.56
CA LEU A 193 2.19 -3.40 14.77
C LEU A 193 2.55 -3.33 13.28
N ALA A 194 3.84 -3.27 12.93
CA ALA A 194 4.32 -3.32 11.57
C ALA A 194 4.44 -4.74 11.02
N PHE A 195 4.70 -5.75 11.85
CA PHE A 195 4.85 -7.15 11.50
C PHE A 195 3.98 -8.01 12.43
N PRO A 196 2.64 -8.08 12.22
CA PRO A 196 1.74 -8.78 13.14
C PRO A 196 2.11 -10.26 13.36
N SER A 197 2.66 -10.92 12.34
CA SER A 197 3.19 -12.29 12.44
C SER A 197 4.31 -12.46 13.47
N ALA A 198 4.93 -11.38 13.96
CA ALA A 198 5.87 -11.40 15.09
C ALA A 198 5.25 -11.94 16.38
N LEU A 199 3.94 -11.77 16.54
CA LEU A 199 3.16 -12.22 17.69
C LEU A 199 2.59 -13.63 17.50
N SER A 200 2.64 -14.17 16.29
CA SER A 200 2.27 -15.56 15.99
C SER A 200 3.38 -16.53 16.44
N ALA A 201 3.04 -17.83 16.47
CA ALA A 201 3.80 -18.96 17.01
C ALA A 201 5.34 -18.85 16.92
N ASP A 202 6.03 -19.49 17.88
CA ASP A 202 7.46 -19.35 18.07
C ASP A 202 8.27 -19.56 16.79
N ALA A 203 9.21 -18.65 16.57
CA ALA A 203 10.12 -18.73 15.45
C ALA A 203 11.05 -19.93 15.67
N GLU A 204 10.96 -20.93 14.81
CA GLU A 204 11.97 -21.99 14.76
C GLU A 204 13.36 -21.34 14.51
N PRO A 205 14.42 -21.80 15.19
CA PRO A 205 15.77 -21.29 14.96
C PRO A 205 16.16 -21.33 13.49
N GLY A 206 16.59 -20.20 12.92
CA GLY A 206 16.90 -20.10 11.49
C GLY A 206 15.69 -20.03 10.55
N GLY A 207 14.46 -20.08 11.07
CA GLY A 207 13.25 -19.81 10.31
C GLY A 207 13.11 -18.33 9.93
N GLU A 208 12.18 -18.02 9.01
CA GLU A 208 12.03 -16.66 8.47
C GLU A 208 11.85 -15.58 9.54
N MET A 209 11.07 -15.87 10.59
CA MET A 209 10.82 -14.90 11.65
C MET A 209 12.06 -14.65 12.51
N ASP A 210 12.86 -15.69 12.75
CA ASP A 210 14.12 -15.52 13.48
C ASP A 210 15.14 -14.70 12.66
N LEU A 211 15.19 -14.95 11.34
CA LEU A 211 15.99 -14.16 10.40
C LEU A 211 15.56 -12.68 10.36
N LEU A 212 14.24 -12.41 10.39
CA LEU A 212 13.71 -11.04 10.49
C LEU A 212 14.16 -10.38 11.79
N PHE A 213 14.01 -11.05 12.94
CA PHE A 213 14.41 -10.47 14.21
C PHE A 213 15.92 -10.27 14.33
N ARG A 214 16.73 -11.11 13.67
CA ARG A 214 18.16 -10.89 13.56
C ARG A 214 18.45 -9.57 12.84
N ASP A 215 17.85 -9.35 11.68
CA ASP A 215 18.01 -8.09 10.95
C ASP A 215 17.52 -6.89 11.78
N LEU A 216 16.32 -6.98 12.37
CA LEU A 216 15.77 -5.90 13.19
C LEU A 216 16.64 -5.63 14.42
N LYS A 217 17.21 -6.65 15.07
CA LYS A 217 18.13 -6.46 16.19
C LYS A 217 19.37 -5.70 15.74
N THR A 218 19.94 -6.07 14.60
CA THR A 218 21.06 -5.34 14.01
C THR A 218 20.70 -3.86 13.80
N VAL A 219 19.55 -3.55 13.20
CA VAL A 219 19.18 -2.16 12.92
C VAL A 219 18.86 -1.37 14.19
N PHE A 220 17.95 -1.88 15.03
CA PHE A 220 17.43 -1.15 16.20
C PHE A 220 18.39 -1.10 17.39
N VAL A 221 19.12 -2.19 17.63
CA VAL A 221 20.00 -2.34 18.79
C VAL A 221 21.45 -2.06 18.39
N ASP A 222 22.02 -2.87 17.50
CA ASP A 222 23.46 -2.81 17.21
C ASP A 222 23.86 -1.49 16.51
N PHE A 223 23.04 -1.02 15.57
CA PHE A 223 23.20 0.29 14.92
C PHE A 223 22.46 1.42 15.62
N SER A 224 21.79 1.14 16.75
CA SER A 224 21.13 2.14 17.59
C SER A 224 20.16 3.06 16.84
N LEU A 225 19.41 2.54 15.86
CA LEU A 225 18.35 3.31 15.17
C LEU A 225 17.36 3.94 16.17
N ALA A 226 17.09 3.26 17.29
CA ALA A 226 16.24 3.81 18.35
C ALA A 226 16.78 5.13 18.94
N GLY A 227 18.10 5.34 18.94
CA GLY A 227 18.73 6.59 19.36
C GLY A 227 18.66 7.73 18.34
N CYS A 228 18.32 7.42 17.08
CA CYS A 228 18.08 8.43 16.03
C CYS A 228 16.64 8.98 16.08
N VAL A 229 15.78 8.41 16.93
CA VAL A 229 14.40 8.86 17.09
C VAL A 229 14.30 9.74 18.34
N THR A 230 13.75 10.93 18.18
CA THR A 230 13.70 11.96 19.25
C THR A 230 12.66 11.68 20.33
N GLU A 231 11.65 10.85 20.03
CA GLU A 231 10.51 10.59 20.91
C GLU A 231 10.34 9.08 21.13
N ASN A 232 10.17 8.68 22.39
CA ASN A 232 9.83 7.31 22.75
C ASN A 232 8.34 7.03 22.46
N ASP A 233 7.95 7.18 21.20
CA ASP A 233 6.58 7.10 20.71
C ASP A 233 6.37 5.87 19.81
N VAL A 234 5.32 5.10 20.11
CA VAL A 234 4.88 3.93 19.34
C VAL A 234 4.65 4.29 17.87
N ASP A 235 4.11 5.48 17.58
CA ASP A 235 3.83 5.92 16.21
C ASP A 235 5.10 6.04 15.37
N VAL A 236 6.17 6.59 15.96
CA VAL A 236 7.44 6.73 15.25
C VAL A 236 8.06 5.36 15.00
N PHE A 237 8.11 4.48 16.01
CA PHE A 237 8.62 3.12 15.83
C PHE A 237 7.80 2.29 14.84
N LEU A 238 6.48 2.49 14.80
CA LEU A 238 5.60 1.88 13.80
C LEU A 238 5.96 2.37 12.37
N GLN A 239 6.12 3.68 12.17
CA GLN A 239 6.47 4.24 10.85
C GLN A 239 7.84 3.74 10.36
N VAL A 240 8.84 3.76 11.23
CA VAL A 240 10.19 3.25 10.95
C VAL A 240 10.13 1.76 10.59
N SER A 241 9.39 0.96 11.38
CA SER A 241 9.24 -0.48 11.14
C SER A 241 8.49 -0.77 9.83
N ARG A 242 7.51 0.06 9.45
CA ARG A 242 6.81 -0.03 8.15
C ARG A 242 7.75 0.26 6.98
N ARG A 243 8.58 1.30 7.07
CA ARG A 243 9.59 1.61 6.03
C ARG A 243 10.56 0.44 5.85
N ILE A 244 10.99 -0.21 6.93
CA ILE A 244 11.79 -1.44 6.88
C ILE A 244 11.00 -2.58 6.21
N ARG A 245 9.73 -2.78 6.60
CA ARG A 245 8.85 -3.82 6.04
C ARG A 245 8.73 -3.74 4.53
N VAL A 246 8.67 -2.54 3.94
CA VAL A 246 8.58 -2.36 2.48
C VAL A 246 9.67 -3.14 1.73
N PHE A 247 10.89 -3.20 2.26
CA PHE A 247 11.98 -3.95 1.64
C PHE A 247 11.70 -5.45 1.59
N TYR A 248 11.16 -6.02 2.67
CA TYR A 248 10.82 -7.45 2.73
C TYR A 248 9.56 -7.77 1.92
N ASP A 249 8.54 -6.90 1.97
CA ASP A 249 7.31 -7.06 1.17
C ASP A 249 7.60 -7.00 -0.34
N LEU A 250 8.70 -6.34 -0.75
CA LEU A 250 9.19 -6.28 -2.13
C LEU A 250 10.36 -7.24 -2.40
N GLY A 251 10.49 -8.29 -1.58
CA GLY A 251 11.29 -9.48 -1.88
C GLY A 251 12.73 -9.48 -1.39
N SER A 252 13.16 -8.48 -0.61
CA SER A 252 14.47 -8.53 0.05
C SER A 252 14.54 -9.71 1.00
N ARG A 253 15.70 -10.40 1.04
CA ARG A 253 15.85 -11.61 1.86
C ARG A 253 16.03 -11.27 3.33
N LYS A 254 15.20 -11.84 4.19
CA LYS A 254 15.36 -11.76 5.66
C LYS A 254 16.67 -12.42 6.09
N GLY A 255 17.32 -11.82 7.07
CA GLY A 255 18.60 -12.25 7.63
C GLY A 255 19.83 -11.74 6.87
N THR A 256 19.67 -11.01 5.77
CA THR A 256 20.80 -10.45 5.00
C THR A 256 20.78 -8.93 4.94
N MET A 257 19.73 -8.28 5.46
CA MET A 257 19.51 -6.85 5.27
C MET A 257 19.97 -6.03 6.48
N GLY A 258 20.11 -6.64 7.67
CA GLY A 258 20.32 -5.91 8.92
C GLY A 258 21.49 -4.93 8.90
N GLU A 259 22.65 -5.36 8.38
CA GLU A 259 23.83 -4.50 8.32
C GLU A 259 23.68 -3.36 7.30
N LEU A 260 23.13 -3.63 6.11
CA LEU A 260 22.89 -2.62 5.08
C LEU A 260 21.87 -1.57 5.57
N MET A 261 20.81 -2.03 6.22
CA MET A 261 19.79 -1.15 6.80
C MET A 261 20.36 -0.34 7.97
N GLY A 262 21.17 -0.95 8.82
CA GLY A 262 21.79 -0.29 9.96
C GLY A 262 22.77 0.82 9.54
N ARG A 263 23.60 0.57 8.51
CA ARG A 263 24.50 1.59 7.94
C ARG A 263 23.75 2.76 7.30
N ASN A 264 22.54 2.51 6.81
CA ASN A 264 21.70 3.51 6.14
C ASN A 264 20.44 3.87 6.96
N ARG A 265 20.53 3.81 8.29
CA ARG A 265 19.39 3.90 9.21
C ARG A 265 18.56 5.19 9.05
N GLU A 266 19.19 6.29 8.65
CA GLU A 266 18.56 7.59 8.41
C GLU A 266 17.44 7.53 7.37
N ILE A 267 17.53 6.62 6.38
CA ILE A 267 16.48 6.40 5.37
C ILE A 267 15.15 6.06 6.05
N PHE A 268 15.19 5.22 7.09
CA PHE A 268 13.99 4.76 7.77
C PHE A 268 13.42 5.80 8.73
N VAL A 269 14.16 6.86 9.04
CA VAL A 269 13.69 7.97 9.88
C VAL A 269 13.11 9.09 9.01
N THR A 270 13.78 9.43 7.92
CA THR A 270 13.53 10.66 7.16
C THR A 270 12.71 10.47 5.88
N VAL A 271 12.81 9.29 5.23
CA VAL A 271 12.20 9.09 3.91
C VAL A 271 10.82 8.49 4.04
N ASP A 272 9.86 9.02 3.27
CA ASP A 272 8.50 8.50 3.25
C ASP A 272 8.40 7.07 2.72
N GLU A 273 7.56 6.26 3.37
CA GLU A 273 7.29 4.86 3.01
C GLU A 273 6.89 4.71 1.53
N ALA A 274 6.03 5.61 1.05
CA ALA A 274 5.56 5.62 -0.33
C ALA A 274 6.68 5.91 -1.33
N VAL A 275 7.64 6.76 -0.97
CA VAL A 275 8.80 7.07 -1.81
C VAL A 275 9.67 5.82 -1.92
N ILE A 276 10.03 5.18 -0.80
CA ILE A 276 10.80 3.93 -0.77
C ILE A 276 10.14 2.86 -1.66
N ALA A 277 8.84 2.63 -1.46
CA ALA A 277 8.08 1.64 -2.23
C ALA A 277 8.09 1.96 -3.74
N LYS A 278 7.95 3.23 -4.12
CA LYS A 278 7.99 3.66 -5.52
C LYS A 278 9.36 3.38 -6.15
N LYS A 279 10.46 3.64 -5.45
CA LYS A 279 11.83 3.40 -5.96
C LYS A 279 12.13 1.93 -6.15
N LEU A 280 11.79 1.10 -5.16
CA LEU A 280 11.95 -0.35 -5.25
C LEU A 280 11.14 -0.90 -6.43
N LYS A 281 9.85 -0.53 -6.54
CA LYS A 281 8.98 -0.97 -7.66
C LYS A 281 9.48 -0.52 -9.02
N TYR A 282 10.05 0.67 -9.13
CA TYR A 282 10.62 1.15 -10.39
C TYR A 282 11.72 0.22 -10.92
N LEU A 283 12.66 -0.18 -10.05
CA LEU A 283 13.75 -1.09 -10.41
C LEU A 283 13.25 -2.53 -10.68
N ILE A 284 12.24 -3.01 -9.92
CA ILE A 284 11.58 -4.29 -10.20
C ILE A 284 10.93 -4.26 -11.58
N ASN A 285 10.20 -3.18 -11.91
CA ASN A 285 9.56 -3.01 -13.21
C ASN A 285 10.58 -2.90 -14.34
N LEU A 286 11.77 -2.37 -14.06
CA LEU A 286 12.90 -2.33 -14.99
C LEU A 286 13.46 -3.74 -15.25
N GLY A 287 13.14 -4.73 -14.42
CA GLY A 287 13.56 -6.12 -14.57
C GLY A 287 14.63 -6.56 -13.57
N MET A 288 14.93 -5.76 -12.54
CA MET A 288 15.83 -6.18 -11.48
C MET A 288 15.17 -7.26 -10.62
N GLU A 289 15.93 -8.30 -10.27
CA GLU A 289 15.46 -9.35 -9.35
C GLU A 289 15.09 -8.74 -8.00
N GLU A 290 13.90 -9.06 -7.48
CA GLU A 290 13.34 -8.52 -6.23
C GLU A 290 14.34 -8.58 -5.05
N GLN A 291 15.06 -9.69 -4.91
CA GLN A 291 16.04 -9.90 -3.85
C GLN A 291 17.26 -8.97 -3.92
N LYS A 292 17.57 -8.44 -5.11
CA LYS A 292 18.72 -7.54 -5.35
C LYS A 292 18.34 -6.07 -5.19
N VAL A 293 17.06 -5.73 -5.32
CA VAL A 293 16.61 -4.32 -5.34
C VAL A 293 16.83 -3.62 -4.00
N GLY A 294 16.46 -4.28 -2.90
CA GLY A 294 16.67 -3.73 -1.57
C GLY A 294 18.14 -3.44 -1.27
N PRO A 295 19.03 -4.44 -1.40
CA PRO A 295 20.47 -4.23 -1.25
C PRO A 295 21.04 -3.14 -2.15
N PHE A 296 20.61 -3.07 -3.41
CA PHE A 296 21.07 -2.06 -4.34
C PHE A 296 20.69 -0.63 -3.91
N ILE A 297 19.44 -0.40 -3.52
CA ILE A 297 19.01 0.94 -3.06
C ILE A 297 19.75 1.34 -1.78
N LEU A 298 19.97 0.41 -0.85
CA LEU A 298 20.74 0.71 0.37
C LEU A 298 22.24 0.90 0.09
N GLY A 299 22.76 0.33 -0.99
CA GLY A 299 24.13 0.61 -1.47
C GLY A 299 24.27 1.98 -2.15
N CYS A 300 23.18 2.50 -2.72
CA CYS A 300 23.14 3.75 -3.48
C CYS A 300 21.99 4.66 -2.99
N PRO A 301 22.05 5.17 -1.75
CA PRO A 301 20.93 5.88 -1.13
C PRO A 301 20.50 7.16 -1.88
N ASP A 302 21.41 7.79 -2.63
CA ASP A 302 21.13 8.97 -3.47
C ASP A 302 19.98 8.75 -4.47
N LEU A 303 19.75 7.49 -4.89
CA LEU A 303 18.66 7.13 -5.80
C LEU A 303 17.27 7.47 -5.21
N LEU A 304 17.15 7.49 -3.87
CA LEU A 304 15.92 7.88 -3.20
C LEU A 304 15.55 9.35 -3.48
N GLY A 305 16.55 10.21 -3.70
CA GLY A 305 16.37 11.63 -4.02
C GLY A 305 16.08 11.94 -5.49
N PHE A 306 16.26 11.00 -6.41
CA PHE A 306 16.05 11.27 -7.84
C PHE A 306 14.57 11.48 -8.16
N ASP A 307 14.20 12.30 -9.15
CA ASP A 307 12.86 12.24 -9.72
C ASP A 307 12.84 11.17 -10.81
N LEU A 308 12.23 10.00 -10.52
CA LEU A 308 12.11 8.90 -11.47
C LEU A 308 10.79 8.92 -12.26
N GLU A 309 9.96 9.96 -12.11
CA GLU A 309 8.65 10.02 -12.74
C GLU A 309 8.60 11.03 -13.88
N ASN A 310 8.97 12.28 -13.61
CA ASN A 310 8.65 13.39 -14.50
C ASN A 310 9.68 13.72 -15.59
N PRO A 311 11.01 13.48 -15.42
CA PRO A 311 11.98 13.88 -16.43
C PRO A 311 11.65 13.28 -17.80
N SER A 312 11.75 14.10 -18.85
CA SER A 312 11.48 13.66 -20.22
C SER A 312 12.72 12.99 -20.82
N VAL A 313 12.52 11.81 -21.39
CA VAL A 313 13.51 10.97 -22.05
C VAL A 313 13.20 10.95 -23.54
N ALA A 314 14.10 11.48 -24.37
CA ALA A 314 14.06 11.32 -25.82
C ALA A 314 14.87 10.07 -26.20
N MET A 315 14.20 9.04 -26.73
CA MET A 315 14.76 7.68 -26.65
C MET A 315 16.04 7.45 -27.46
N PRO A 316 16.14 7.84 -28.75
CA PRO A 316 17.37 7.67 -29.51
C PRO A 316 18.56 8.41 -28.91
N GLU A 317 18.36 9.65 -28.46
CA GLU A 317 19.41 10.50 -27.91
C GLU A 317 19.85 9.99 -26.53
N TYR A 318 18.89 9.57 -25.71
CA TYR A 318 19.17 8.95 -24.42
C TYR A 318 19.99 7.66 -24.57
N LEU A 319 19.65 6.77 -25.52
CA LEU A 319 20.42 5.54 -25.77
C LEU A 319 21.88 5.82 -26.16
N ASN A 320 22.10 6.81 -27.02
CA ASN A 320 23.46 7.26 -27.34
C ASN A 320 24.17 7.83 -26.09
N HIS A 321 23.46 8.61 -25.27
CA HIS A 321 24.02 9.23 -24.07
C HIS A 321 24.41 8.23 -22.98
N VAL A 322 23.66 7.12 -22.84
CA VAL A 322 24.03 6.00 -21.94
C VAL A 322 25.10 5.06 -22.54
N GLY A 323 25.60 5.37 -23.75
CA GLY A 323 26.77 4.76 -24.34
C GLY A 323 26.52 3.64 -25.36
N LEU A 324 25.35 3.58 -26.01
CA LEU A 324 25.18 2.77 -27.22
C LEU A 324 25.80 3.47 -28.44
N ASP A 325 26.30 2.69 -29.39
CA ASP A 325 26.80 3.24 -30.65
C ASP A 325 25.65 3.75 -31.53
N LYS A 326 25.93 4.79 -32.33
CA LYS A 326 24.93 5.38 -33.24
C LYS A 326 24.36 4.37 -34.23
N ASN A 327 25.16 3.42 -34.70
CA ASN A 327 24.67 2.40 -35.64
C ASN A 327 23.74 1.40 -34.94
N GLU A 328 24.05 1.02 -33.69
CA GLU A 328 23.18 0.17 -32.87
C GLU A 328 21.86 0.86 -32.57
N VAL A 329 21.89 2.13 -32.18
CA VAL A 329 20.66 2.94 -31.96
C VAL A 329 19.83 3.04 -33.23
N THR A 330 20.47 3.19 -34.40
CA THR A 330 19.78 3.22 -35.70
C THR A 330 19.11 1.88 -36.00
N SER A 331 19.80 0.76 -35.74
CA SER A 331 19.24 -0.59 -35.90
C SER A 331 18.04 -0.82 -34.96
N LEU A 332 18.16 -0.41 -33.70
CA LEU A 332 17.07 -0.48 -32.72
C LEU A 332 15.87 0.38 -33.15
N SER A 333 16.11 1.56 -33.72
CA SER A 333 15.07 2.46 -34.24
C SER A 333 14.28 1.83 -35.38
N GLN A 334 14.94 1.06 -36.23
CA GLN A 334 14.28 0.32 -37.30
C GLN A 334 13.51 -0.90 -36.78
N ARG A 335 14.05 -1.60 -35.77
CA ARG A 335 13.45 -2.81 -35.21
C ARG A 335 12.28 -2.54 -34.26
N TYR A 336 12.36 -1.44 -33.51
CA TYR A 336 11.40 -1.06 -32.47
C TYR A 336 10.90 0.39 -32.65
N PRO A 337 10.35 0.75 -33.83
CA PRO A 337 9.98 2.13 -34.13
C PRO A 337 8.89 2.68 -33.20
N TYR A 338 8.08 1.81 -32.60
CA TYR A 338 7.01 2.18 -31.67
C TYR A 338 7.51 2.67 -30.30
N VAL A 339 8.76 2.36 -29.92
CA VAL A 339 9.38 2.82 -28.67
C VAL A 339 9.97 4.22 -28.82
N MET A 340 10.26 4.64 -30.05
CA MET A 340 10.96 5.89 -30.34
C MET A 340 10.11 7.14 -30.04
N GLY A 341 10.77 8.28 -29.91
CA GLY A 341 10.14 9.55 -29.51
C GLY A 341 10.41 9.87 -28.04
N LYS A 342 9.61 10.79 -27.51
CA LYS A 342 9.70 11.22 -26.11
C LYS A 342 8.86 10.34 -25.20
N ASN A 343 9.27 10.21 -23.96
CA ASN A 343 8.45 9.64 -22.89
C ASN A 343 8.92 10.20 -21.55
N LYS A 344 8.22 9.86 -20.47
CA LYS A 344 8.66 10.14 -19.10
C LYS A 344 9.62 9.08 -18.61
N LEU A 345 10.55 9.46 -17.74
CA LEU A 345 11.47 8.56 -17.06
C LEU A 345 10.72 7.47 -16.28
N GLY A 346 9.52 7.77 -15.75
CA GLY A 346 8.65 6.78 -15.11
C GLY A 346 8.31 5.57 -15.99
N ASN A 347 8.35 5.75 -17.31
CA ASN A 347 8.07 4.73 -18.31
C ASN A 347 9.34 4.09 -18.92
N LEU A 348 10.54 4.52 -18.51
CA LEU A 348 11.81 3.92 -18.94
C LEU A 348 11.88 2.40 -18.71
N PRO A 349 11.36 1.85 -17.59
CA PRO A 349 11.23 0.41 -17.41
C PRO A 349 10.54 -0.31 -18.58
N GLY A 350 9.40 0.22 -19.02
CA GLY A 350 8.65 -0.33 -20.15
C GLY A 350 9.43 -0.23 -21.46
N MET A 351 10.06 0.93 -21.72
CA MET A 351 10.83 1.16 -22.94
C MET A 351 12.03 0.22 -23.05
N MET A 352 12.82 0.08 -21.97
CA MET A 352 13.98 -0.80 -21.92
C MET A 352 13.60 -2.28 -22.10
N ARG A 353 12.47 -2.71 -21.50
CA ARG A 353 11.97 -4.08 -21.68
C ARG A 353 11.37 -4.31 -23.06
N ALA A 354 10.70 -3.32 -23.65
CA ALA A 354 10.13 -3.42 -24.99
C ALA A 354 11.20 -3.61 -26.08
N MET A 355 12.40 -3.05 -25.87
CA MET A 355 13.56 -3.20 -26.74
C MET A 355 14.49 -4.36 -26.36
N ASP A 356 14.18 -5.10 -25.30
CA ASP A 356 15.05 -6.14 -24.72
C ASP A 356 16.45 -5.63 -24.28
N LEU A 357 16.54 -4.37 -23.86
CA LEU A 357 17.77 -3.74 -23.35
C LEU A 357 17.87 -3.69 -21.83
N HIS A 358 16.80 -4.07 -21.14
CA HIS A 358 16.71 -3.98 -19.68
C HIS A 358 17.87 -4.66 -18.92
N SER A 359 18.25 -5.89 -19.30
CA SER A 359 19.36 -6.61 -18.66
C SER A 359 20.71 -5.89 -18.83
N TRP A 360 20.97 -5.39 -20.04
CA TRP A 360 22.16 -4.60 -20.35
C TRP A 360 22.16 -3.26 -19.58
N PHE A 361 21.02 -2.58 -19.52
CA PHE A 361 20.92 -1.30 -18.82
C PHE A 361 21.07 -1.49 -17.30
N LEU A 362 20.50 -2.56 -16.76
CA LEU A 362 20.68 -2.94 -15.35
C LEU A 362 22.13 -3.26 -15.02
N SER A 363 22.87 -3.97 -15.89
CA SER A 363 24.29 -4.22 -15.63
C SER A 363 25.08 -2.92 -15.55
N ARG A 364 24.83 -1.96 -16.45
CA ARG A 364 25.45 -0.63 -16.37
C ARG A 364 25.17 0.10 -15.05
N ILE A 365 23.92 0.07 -14.59
CA ILE A 365 23.52 0.71 -13.34
C ILE A 365 24.19 0.02 -12.14
N LEU A 366 24.23 -1.31 -12.13
CA LEU A 366 24.89 -2.10 -11.08
C LEU A 366 26.41 -1.87 -11.06
N ASP A 367 27.03 -1.58 -12.20
CA ASP A 367 28.45 -1.21 -12.34
C ASP A 367 28.75 0.23 -11.87
N GLY A 368 27.82 0.91 -11.22
CA GLY A 368 28.00 2.26 -10.65
C GLY A 368 27.45 3.40 -11.51
N ASN A 369 26.83 3.13 -12.67
CA ASN A 369 26.27 4.17 -13.53
C ASN A 369 24.81 4.52 -13.20
N TYR A 370 24.42 4.46 -11.93
CA TYR A 370 23.05 4.76 -11.50
C TYR A 370 22.64 6.23 -11.75
N HIS A 371 23.62 7.14 -11.94
CA HIS A 371 23.38 8.53 -12.35
C HIS A 371 22.67 8.67 -13.71
N TYR A 372 22.61 7.61 -14.53
CA TYR A 372 21.77 7.57 -15.74
C TYR A 372 20.29 7.80 -15.45
N LEU A 373 19.86 7.53 -14.22
CA LEU A 373 18.49 7.78 -13.75
C LEU A 373 18.30 9.18 -13.13
N SER A 374 19.34 10.02 -13.10
CA SER A 374 19.23 11.38 -12.54
C SER A 374 18.56 12.33 -13.54
N SER A 375 17.78 13.29 -13.02
CA SER A 375 17.12 14.29 -13.85
C SER A 375 18.13 15.13 -14.66
N SER A 376 19.29 15.45 -14.07
CA SER A 376 20.37 16.18 -14.74
C SER A 376 20.92 15.43 -15.96
N PHE A 377 21.05 14.11 -15.87
CA PHE A 377 21.53 13.29 -16.99
C PHE A 377 20.47 13.18 -18.08
N VAL A 378 19.23 12.89 -17.69
CA VAL A 378 18.11 12.68 -18.62
C VAL A 378 17.80 13.96 -19.41
N SER A 379 17.77 15.12 -18.76
CA SER A 379 17.44 16.39 -19.41
C SER A 379 18.57 16.99 -20.25
N ALA A 380 19.78 16.44 -20.20
CA ALA A 380 20.89 16.91 -21.03
C ALA A 380 20.81 16.44 -22.49
N ALA A 381 19.94 15.48 -22.81
CA ALA A 381 19.78 14.95 -24.15
C ALA A 381 19.06 15.97 -25.08
N PRO A 382 19.67 16.34 -26.23
CA PRO A 382 18.98 17.13 -27.26
C PRO A 382 17.75 16.37 -27.75
N HIS A 383 16.72 17.07 -28.24
CA HIS A 383 15.50 16.43 -28.72
C HIS A 383 15.00 17.05 -30.02
N ASP A 384 14.40 16.21 -30.87
CA ASP A 384 13.77 16.64 -32.10
C ASP A 384 12.38 17.24 -31.84
N THR A 385 12.27 18.57 -31.98
CA THR A 385 11.04 19.34 -31.80
C THR A 385 9.98 19.05 -32.87
N ALA A 386 10.37 18.55 -34.05
CA ALA A 386 9.44 18.25 -35.14
C ALA A 386 8.59 17.00 -34.84
N ILE A 387 9.20 15.94 -34.29
CA ILE A 387 8.50 14.71 -33.91
C ILE A 387 7.46 14.99 -32.82
N GLU A 388 7.84 15.77 -31.82
CA GLU A 388 6.96 16.17 -30.70
C GLU A 388 5.75 16.99 -31.18
N SER A 389 5.99 18.03 -31.99
CA SER A 389 4.90 18.85 -32.52
C SER A 389 3.93 18.05 -33.41
N GLY A 390 4.44 17.11 -34.21
CA GLY A 390 3.63 16.19 -35.00
C GLY A 390 2.76 15.26 -34.15
N PHE A 391 3.35 14.69 -33.09
CA PHE A 391 2.63 13.85 -32.13
C PHE A 391 1.48 14.62 -31.45
N LEU A 392 1.76 15.81 -30.90
CA LEU A 392 0.78 16.62 -30.19
C LEU A 392 -0.39 17.02 -31.11
N GLN A 393 -0.09 17.47 -32.33
CA GLN A 393 -1.14 17.80 -33.30
C GLN A 393 -2.02 16.60 -33.67
N ALA A 394 -1.42 15.41 -33.82
CA ALA A 394 -2.15 14.19 -34.12
C ALA A 394 -2.99 13.72 -32.92
N LEU A 395 -2.47 13.81 -31.70
CA LEU A 395 -3.17 13.48 -30.47
C LEU A 395 -4.38 14.40 -30.26
N ASP A 396 -4.23 15.70 -30.47
CA ASP A 396 -5.32 16.68 -30.39
C ASP A 396 -6.47 16.37 -31.37
N ARG A 397 -6.13 15.92 -32.58
CA ARG A 397 -7.15 15.46 -33.54
C ARG A 397 -7.94 14.28 -33.00
N VAL A 398 -7.29 13.32 -32.35
CA VAL A 398 -7.96 12.15 -31.75
C VAL A 398 -8.83 12.56 -30.56
N LYS A 399 -8.34 13.47 -29.70
CA LYS A 399 -9.08 14.02 -28.55
C LYS A 399 -10.30 14.85 -28.94
N ARG A 400 -10.31 15.48 -30.13
CA ARG A 400 -11.51 16.16 -30.65
C ARG A 400 -12.58 15.18 -31.14
N LEU A 401 -12.19 14.00 -31.61
CA LEU A 401 -13.09 12.99 -32.19
C LEU A 401 -13.64 12.00 -31.15
N LYS A 402 -12.99 11.87 -29.99
CA LYS A 402 -13.32 10.92 -28.92
C LYS A 402 -13.25 11.62 -27.58
N MET A 403 -13.96 11.16 -26.55
CA MET A 403 -13.81 11.80 -25.23
C MET A 403 -12.37 11.68 -24.71
N GLU A 404 -11.80 12.81 -24.33
CA GLU A 404 -10.41 12.97 -23.91
C GLU A 404 -9.98 11.98 -22.83
N GLN A 405 -10.80 11.79 -21.78
CA GLN A 405 -10.51 10.85 -20.69
C GLN A 405 -10.27 9.41 -21.18
N PHE A 406 -10.97 8.95 -22.23
CA PHE A 406 -10.73 7.62 -22.78
C PHE A 406 -9.46 7.55 -23.62
N VAL A 407 -9.06 8.65 -24.24
CA VAL A 407 -7.82 8.75 -25.01
C VAL A 407 -6.63 8.76 -24.05
N ASP A 408 -6.68 9.56 -22.99
CA ASP A 408 -5.62 9.66 -21.99
C ASP A 408 -5.38 8.34 -21.26
N ASN A 409 -6.46 7.65 -20.86
CA ASN A 409 -6.35 6.32 -20.24
C ASN A 409 -5.61 5.30 -21.12
N LYS A 410 -5.84 5.35 -22.45
CA LYS A 410 -5.18 4.45 -23.40
C LYS A 410 -3.74 4.87 -23.67
N LEU A 411 -3.49 6.18 -23.74
CA LEU A 411 -2.16 6.73 -23.92
C LEU A 411 -1.27 6.38 -22.74
N GLU A 412 -1.76 6.57 -21.51
CA GLU A 412 -1.03 6.22 -20.29
C GLU A 412 -0.67 4.73 -20.24
N PHE A 413 -1.58 3.85 -20.68
CA PHE A 413 -1.28 2.42 -20.84
C PHE A 413 -0.17 2.16 -21.87
N LEU A 414 -0.28 2.72 -23.09
CA LEU A 414 0.70 2.50 -24.15
C LEU A 414 2.08 3.00 -23.77
N LEU A 415 2.17 4.22 -23.21
CA LEU A 415 3.42 4.78 -22.72
C LEU A 415 4.01 3.92 -21.60
N GLY A 416 3.17 3.42 -20.68
CA GLY A 416 3.60 2.57 -19.57
C GLY A 416 4.18 1.20 -20.00
N ILE A 417 3.70 0.62 -21.11
CA ILE A 417 4.27 -0.63 -21.65
C ILE A 417 5.50 -0.41 -22.57
N GLY A 418 5.93 0.84 -22.73
CA GLY A 418 7.15 1.20 -23.46
C GLY A 418 6.95 1.81 -24.85
N PHE A 419 5.75 2.21 -25.24
CA PHE A 419 5.58 3.01 -26.46
C PHE A 419 6.07 4.44 -26.22
N GLY A 420 6.65 5.07 -27.23
CA GLY A 420 7.05 6.48 -27.19
C GLY A 420 5.98 7.41 -27.75
N GLU A 421 6.13 8.70 -27.52
CA GLU A 421 5.32 9.76 -28.13
C GLU A 421 5.69 9.90 -29.61
N ASN A 422 4.97 9.17 -30.46
CA ASN A 422 5.18 9.12 -31.91
C ASN A 422 3.87 8.82 -32.66
N GLU A 423 3.92 8.85 -33.99
CA GLU A 423 2.74 8.58 -34.83
C GLU A 423 2.13 7.18 -34.63
N ILE A 424 2.96 6.16 -34.37
CA ILE A 424 2.50 4.79 -34.17
C ILE A 424 1.60 4.74 -32.95
N THR A 425 2.00 5.36 -31.84
CA THR A 425 1.20 5.45 -30.61
C THR A 425 -0.13 6.12 -30.85
N VAL A 426 -0.19 7.22 -31.62
CA VAL A 426 -1.47 7.88 -31.94
C VAL A 426 -2.38 6.97 -32.78
N ARG A 427 -1.81 6.25 -33.77
CA ARG A 427 -2.58 5.27 -34.55
C ARG A 427 -3.13 4.16 -33.65
N MET A 428 -2.34 3.69 -32.69
CA MET A 428 -2.73 2.64 -31.73
C MET A 428 -3.94 3.03 -30.86
N LEU A 429 -4.03 4.28 -30.42
CA LEU A 429 -5.16 4.78 -29.60
C LEU A 429 -6.52 4.59 -30.29
N SER A 430 -6.53 4.57 -31.62
CA SER A 430 -7.72 4.35 -32.41
C SER A 430 -8.16 2.88 -32.47
N LEU A 431 -7.22 1.95 -32.28
CA LEU A 431 -7.39 0.52 -32.52
C LEU A 431 -7.62 -0.30 -31.25
N ILE A 432 -7.15 0.16 -30.09
CA ILE A 432 -7.31 -0.54 -28.81
C ILE A 432 -8.53 -0.07 -28.02
N ASN A 433 -9.18 -0.99 -27.30
CA ASN A 433 -10.43 -0.76 -26.58
C ASN A 433 -10.35 -1.23 -25.12
N GLY A 434 -10.73 -0.34 -24.21
CA GLY A 434 -10.72 -0.57 -22.77
C GLY A 434 -10.17 0.63 -22.01
N THR A 435 -10.29 0.58 -20.69
CA THR A 435 -9.58 1.48 -19.76
C THR A 435 -8.15 0.99 -19.55
N LYS A 436 -7.28 1.84 -18.98
CA LYS A 436 -5.90 1.49 -18.63
C LYS A 436 -5.82 0.15 -17.87
N ASN A 437 -6.64 -0.01 -16.84
CA ASN A 437 -6.64 -1.20 -15.99
C ASN A 437 -7.00 -2.47 -16.76
N HIS A 438 -8.04 -2.44 -17.59
CA HIS A 438 -8.43 -3.62 -18.38
C HIS A 438 -7.42 -3.97 -19.48
N LEU A 439 -6.75 -2.96 -20.04
CA LEU A 439 -5.67 -3.19 -21.00
C LEU A 439 -4.46 -3.82 -20.30
N GLN A 440 -4.09 -3.33 -19.11
CA GLN A 440 -3.04 -3.90 -18.29
C GLN A 440 -3.34 -5.34 -17.90
N GLU A 441 -4.55 -5.65 -17.41
CA GLU A 441 -4.98 -7.01 -17.07
C GLU A 441 -4.89 -7.98 -18.26
N ARG A 442 -5.17 -7.51 -19.48
CA ARG A 442 -5.03 -8.33 -20.70
C ARG A 442 -3.57 -8.53 -21.06
N PHE A 443 -2.77 -7.48 -20.97
CA PHE A 443 -1.32 -7.53 -21.23
C PHE A 443 -0.60 -8.48 -20.25
N ASP A 444 -0.86 -8.35 -18.95
CA ASP A 444 -0.25 -9.18 -17.90
C ASP A 444 -0.63 -10.67 -18.05
N ARG A 445 -1.85 -10.95 -18.51
CA ARG A 445 -2.26 -12.34 -18.79
C ARG A 445 -1.52 -12.94 -19.97
N LEU A 446 -1.27 -12.17 -21.02
CA LEU A 446 -0.48 -12.63 -22.16
C LEU A 446 0.98 -12.89 -21.75
N LEU A 447 1.55 -12.05 -20.88
CA LEU A 447 2.85 -12.34 -20.25
C LEU A 447 2.80 -13.63 -19.41
N GLY A 448 1.71 -13.83 -18.66
CA GLY A 448 1.47 -15.05 -17.87
C GLY A 448 1.36 -16.34 -18.70
N MET A 449 1.12 -16.23 -20.02
CA MET A 449 1.16 -17.36 -20.96
C MET A 449 2.59 -17.71 -21.43
N GLY A 450 3.61 -16.99 -20.95
CA GLY A 450 5.01 -17.22 -21.30
C GLY A 450 5.51 -16.43 -22.52
N ILE A 451 4.72 -15.48 -23.03
CA ILE A 451 5.17 -14.58 -24.10
C ILE A 451 6.17 -13.58 -23.50
N GLU A 452 7.35 -13.50 -24.10
CA GLU A 452 8.38 -12.53 -23.71
C GLU A 452 7.88 -11.08 -23.88
N TYR A 453 8.26 -10.19 -22.97
CA TYR A 453 7.76 -8.80 -22.96
C TYR A 453 8.05 -8.05 -24.26
N SER A 454 9.29 -8.13 -24.76
CA SER A 454 9.69 -7.45 -26.01
C SER A 454 8.87 -7.96 -27.21
N MET A 455 8.65 -9.28 -27.27
CA MET A 455 7.82 -9.92 -28.29
C MET A 455 6.36 -9.48 -28.19
N LEU A 456 5.81 -9.43 -26.98
CA LEU A 456 4.43 -8.98 -26.76
C LEU A 456 4.23 -7.53 -27.21
N CYS A 457 5.14 -6.62 -26.88
CA CYS A 457 5.06 -5.22 -27.34
C CYS A 457 5.10 -5.13 -28.88
N ARG A 458 5.95 -5.93 -29.54
CA ARG A 458 5.95 -6.03 -31.02
C ARG A 458 4.64 -6.57 -31.57
N MET A 459 4.07 -7.60 -30.95
CA MET A 459 2.77 -8.15 -31.33
C MET A 459 1.65 -7.13 -31.16
N VAL A 460 1.68 -6.32 -30.10
CA VAL A 460 0.74 -5.23 -29.88
C VAL A 460 0.89 -4.16 -30.97
N SER A 461 2.12 -3.76 -31.29
CA SER A 461 2.39 -2.77 -32.34
C SER A 461 1.95 -3.27 -33.73
N GLY A 462 2.12 -4.56 -34.04
CA GLY A 462 1.76 -5.12 -35.34
C GLY A 462 0.29 -5.56 -35.44
N THR A 463 -0.30 -6.07 -34.36
CA THR A 463 -1.69 -6.57 -34.31
C THR A 463 -2.40 -6.08 -33.04
N PRO A 464 -2.85 -4.81 -33.02
CA PRO A 464 -3.40 -4.15 -31.82
C PRO A 464 -4.68 -4.81 -31.30
N LYS A 465 -5.44 -5.42 -32.20
CA LYS A 465 -6.68 -6.14 -31.89
C LYS A 465 -6.47 -7.34 -30.95
N LEU A 466 -5.24 -7.81 -30.76
CA LEU A 466 -4.86 -8.78 -29.74
C LEU A 466 -5.36 -8.35 -28.35
N LEU A 467 -5.18 -7.08 -28.00
CA LEU A 467 -5.59 -6.52 -26.70
C LEU A 467 -7.10 -6.29 -26.57
N ASN A 468 -7.87 -6.47 -27.65
CA ASN A 468 -9.31 -6.29 -27.65
C ASN A 468 -10.09 -7.59 -27.40
N ARG A 469 -9.43 -8.75 -27.49
CA ARG A 469 -10.11 -10.05 -27.34
C ARG A 469 -10.48 -10.28 -25.87
N SER A 470 -11.77 -10.53 -25.62
CA SER A 470 -12.26 -10.96 -24.30
C SER A 470 -12.10 -12.48 -24.11
N ASN A 471 -12.19 -12.91 -22.85
CA ASN A 471 -11.76 -14.23 -22.34
C ASN A 471 -12.33 -15.47 -23.06
N GLY A 472 -13.40 -15.35 -23.85
CA GLY A 472 -14.11 -16.49 -24.43
C GLY A 472 -13.41 -17.23 -25.58
N MET A 473 -12.36 -16.64 -26.19
CA MET A 473 -11.72 -17.24 -27.39
C MET A 473 -10.31 -17.81 -27.16
N LEU A 474 -9.69 -17.58 -26.01
CA LEU A 474 -8.32 -18.06 -25.73
C LEU A 474 -8.27 -19.38 -24.94
N GLN A 475 -9.40 -19.85 -24.40
CA GLN A 475 -9.51 -21.16 -23.73
C GLN A 475 -10.04 -22.30 -24.62
N LYS A 476 -10.25 -22.07 -25.93
CA LYS A 476 -10.62 -23.12 -26.88
C LYS A 476 -9.55 -23.28 -27.94
N LYS A 477 -8.49 -24.00 -27.56
CA LYS A 477 -7.72 -24.93 -28.40
C LYS A 477 -6.66 -25.56 -27.51
N ASN A 478 -7.09 -26.59 -26.78
CA ASN A 478 -6.33 -27.81 -26.50
C ASN A 478 -7.35 -28.94 -26.44
#